data_AF-A0AAJ7N3S4-F1
#
_entry.id   AF-A0AAJ7N3S4-F1
#
_cell.length_a   1.000
_cell.length_b   1.000
_cell.length_c   1.000
_cell.angle_alpha   90.00
_cell.angle_beta   90.00
_cell.angle_gamma   90.00
#
_symmetry.space_group_name_H-M   'P 1'
#
loop_
_entity.id
_entity.type
_entity.pdbx_description
1 polymer ?
#
loop_
_entity_poly.entity_id
_entity_poly.type
_entity_poly.pdbx_seq_one_letter_code
_entity_poly.pdbx_strand_id
1 'polypeptide(L)'
;MKQKLETIKLNLPWVERLDMVNAPAPLAPELALQMQDQEVRRAKQLKGNKKLPQYDPTEDPVLNDFRRETMFHRQAQGAVMDGIARLKKLGIPTTRPDDYFAEMAKSDAHMHKVRENLLRKQMIVQRSEKVRQLRQQRKVGKQMQIEATLKKHAEKRKILLACERMICPFASLKDGAGSPLFTTKPRVVKQSTACDL
;
A
#
# COMPACT_ATOMS: atom_id res chain seq x y z
N MET A 1 -39.13 -33.52 -12.95
CA MET A 1 -37.71 -33.13 -12.82
C MET A 1 -36.76 -34.32 -12.99
N LYS A 2 -36.79 -35.35 -12.13
CA LYS A 2 -35.85 -36.49 -12.18
C LYS A 2 -35.83 -37.27 -13.50
N GLN A 3 -37.01 -37.61 -14.03
CA GLN A 3 -37.14 -38.29 -15.34
C GLN A 3 -36.52 -37.50 -16.50
N LYS A 4 -36.63 -36.16 -16.48
CA LYS A 4 -36.03 -35.30 -17.51
C LYS A 4 -34.51 -35.19 -17.37
N LEU A 5 -34.00 -35.20 -16.12
CA LEU A 5 -32.56 -35.27 -15.88
C LEU A 5 -31.97 -36.57 -16.43
N GLU A 6 -32.66 -37.70 -16.28
CA GLU A 6 -32.22 -38.99 -16.83
C GLU A 6 -32.17 -38.98 -18.36
N THR A 7 -33.12 -38.30 -19.03
CA THR A 7 -33.10 -38.14 -20.49
C THR A 7 -31.92 -37.29 -20.97
N ILE A 8 -31.50 -36.29 -20.19
CA ILE A 8 -30.44 -35.32 -20.55
C ILE A 8 -29.05 -35.81 -20.11
N LYS A 9 -28.98 -36.65 -19.08
CA LYS A 9 -27.72 -37.07 -18.45
C LYS A 9 -26.88 -37.90 -19.42
N LEU A 10 -25.73 -37.35 -19.82
CA LEU A 10 -24.71 -38.06 -20.58
C LEU A 10 -23.88 -38.95 -19.64
N ASN A 11 -23.92 -40.26 -19.86
CA ASN A 11 -23.11 -41.26 -19.14
C ASN A 11 -21.80 -41.54 -19.88
N LEU A 12 -20.97 -40.50 -20.04
CA LEU A 12 -19.64 -40.61 -20.65
C LEU A 12 -18.55 -40.73 -19.58
N PRO A 13 -17.38 -41.33 -19.90
CA PRO A 13 -16.21 -41.29 -19.05
C PRO A 13 -15.86 -39.85 -18.66
N TRP A 14 -15.39 -39.64 -17.44
CA TRP A 14 -15.10 -38.30 -16.92
C TRP A 14 -14.11 -37.50 -17.79
N VAL A 15 -13.20 -38.19 -18.48
CA VAL A 15 -12.19 -37.59 -19.38
C VAL A 15 -12.82 -36.80 -20.53
N GLU A 16 -13.99 -37.20 -21.03
CA GLU A 16 -14.67 -36.52 -22.14
C GLU A 16 -15.49 -35.32 -21.66
N ARG A 17 -15.86 -35.31 -20.38
CA ARG A 17 -16.66 -34.25 -19.78
C ARG A 17 -15.80 -33.15 -19.15
N LEU A 18 -14.69 -33.55 -18.52
CA LEU A 18 -13.78 -32.70 -17.73
C LEU A 18 -14.51 -31.81 -16.72
N ASP A 19 -15.70 -32.22 -16.30
CA ASP A 19 -16.55 -31.45 -15.41
C ASP A 19 -16.14 -31.68 -13.96
N MET A 20 -16.11 -30.61 -13.18
CA MET A 20 -15.77 -30.71 -11.78
C MET A 20 -16.68 -29.87 -10.90
N VAL A 21 -17.09 -30.48 -9.80
CA VAL A 21 -17.78 -29.80 -8.70
C VAL A 21 -16.81 -29.76 -7.54
N ASN A 22 -16.29 -28.57 -7.26
CA ASN A 22 -15.21 -28.34 -6.31
C ASN A 22 -15.66 -27.35 -5.21
N ALA A 23 -15.15 -27.57 -4.00
CA ALA A 23 -15.18 -26.61 -2.91
C ALA A 23 -13.96 -25.67 -2.99
N PRO A 24 -14.10 -24.38 -2.64
CA PRO A 24 -13.06 -23.39 -2.84
C PRO A 24 -11.72 -23.82 -2.21
N ALA A 25 -10.61 -23.55 -2.91
CA ALA A 25 -9.28 -23.85 -2.40
C ALA A 25 -9.05 -23.22 -1.02
N PRO A 26 -8.30 -23.88 -0.10
CA PRO A 26 -8.00 -23.33 1.21
C PRO A 26 -7.36 -21.95 1.08
N LEU A 27 -7.73 -21.03 1.97
CA LEU A 27 -7.24 -19.65 1.89
C LEU A 27 -5.74 -19.65 2.20
N ALA A 28 -4.92 -19.32 1.20
CA ALA A 28 -3.51 -19.11 1.41
C ALA A 28 -3.31 -17.87 2.32
N PRO A 29 -2.35 -17.91 3.26
CA PRO A 29 -2.10 -16.80 4.18
C PRO A 29 -1.72 -15.50 3.45
N GLU A 30 -1.04 -15.59 2.30
CA GLU A 30 -0.71 -14.44 1.46
C GLU A 30 -1.96 -13.72 0.93
N LEU A 31 -2.95 -14.48 0.44
CA LEU A 31 -4.18 -13.92 -0.11
C LEU A 31 -5.01 -13.24 0.99
N ALA A 32 -5.01 -13.79 2.20
CA ALA A 32 -5.66 -13.17 3.35
C ALA A 32 -5.03 -11.80 3.69
N LEU A 33 -3.70 -11.71 3.68
CA LEU A 33 -3.00 -10.44 3.86
C LEU A 33 -3.34 -9.43 2.76
N GLN A 34 -3.42 -9.89 1.52
CA GLN A 34 -3.80 -9.03 0.40
C GLN A 34 -5.23 -8.47 0.53
N MET A 35 -6.18 -9.29 1.02
CA MET A 35 -7.55 -8.84 1.30
C MET A 35 -7.56 -7.75 2.38
N GLN A 36 -6.82 -7.95 3.47
CA GLN A 36 -6.69 -6.96 4.55
C GLN A 36 -6.05 -5.65 4.05
N ASP A 37 -4.99 -5.76 3.25
CA ASP A 37 -4.33 -4.60 2.66
C ASP A 37 -5.28 -3.78 1.80
N GLN A 38 -6.17 -4.43 1.05
CA GLN A 38 -7.16 -3.74 0.23
C GLN A 38 -8.23 -3.05 1.07
N GLU A 39 -8.72 -3.70 2.12
CA GLU A 39 -9.65 -3.10 3.09
C GLU A 39 -9.05 -1.85 3.73
N VAL A 40 -7.79 -1.94 4.16
CA VAL A 40 -7.05 -0.80 4.75
C VAL A 40 -6.84 0.31 3.72
N ARG A 41 -6.49 -0.01 2.47
CA ARG A 41 -6.33 0.98 1.39
C ARG A 41 -7.65 1.68 1.09
N ARG A 42 -8.76 0.94 0.99
CA ARG A 42 -10.10 1.48 0.75
C ARG A 42 -10.52 2.40 1.90
N ALA A 43 -10.35 1.98 3.15
CA ALA A 43 -10.63 2.80 4.33
C ALA A 43 -9.81 4.11 4.36
N LYS A 44 -8.53 4.06 3.98
CA LYS A 44 -7.68 5.27 3.85
C LYS A 44 -8.18 6.20 2.73
N GLN A 45 -8.67 5.63 1.62
CA GLN A 45 -9.20 6.40 0.50
C GLN A 45 -10.51 7.12 0.86
N LEU A 46 -11.44 6.44 1.54
CA LEU A 46 -12.69 7.05 2.01
C LEU A 46 -12.41 8.19 3.00
N LYS A 47 -11.51 7.98 3.98
CA LYS A 47 -11.10 9.03 4.93
C LYS A 47 -10.43 10.23 4.25
N GLY A 48 -9.62 9.99 3.21
CA GLY A 48 -8.86 11.03 2.53
C GLY A 48 -9.67 11.86 1.54
N ASN A 49 -10.80 11.37 1.05
CA ASN A 49 -11.52 11.99 -0.06
C ASN A 49 -13.03 12.06 0.20
N LYS A 50 -13.46 13.11 0.90
CA LYS A 50 -14.87 13.37 1.28
C LYS A 50 -15.86 13.54 0.11
N LYS A 51 -15.37 13.59 -1.14
CA LYS A 51 -16.19 13.68 -2.35
C LYS A 51 -16.71 12.33 -2.84
N LEU A 52 -16.18 11.22 -2.35
CA LEU A 52 -16.66 9.88 -2.67
C LEU A 52 -17.93 9.57 -1.86
N PRO A 53 -18.89 8.82 -2.41
CA PRO A 53 -20.02 8.31 -1.64
C PRO A 53 -19.49 7.44 -0.48
N GLN A 54 -19.89 7.79 0.74
CA GLN A 54 -19.53 7.04 1.94
C GLN A 54 -20.52 5.90 2.09
N TYR A 55 -20.07 4.68 1.87
CA TYR A 55 -20.83 3.47 2.17
C TYR A 55 -20.44 2.95 3.55
N ASP A 56 -21.33 2.17 4.16
CA ASP A 56 -20.98 1.40 5.34
C ASP A 56 -19.98 0.29 4.98
N PRO A 57 -19.03 -0.03 5.88
CA PRO A 57 -17.97 -1.01 5.58
C PRO A 57 -18.45 -2.39 5.14
N THR A 58 -19.70 -2.74 5.47
CA THR A 58 -20.33 -4.04 5.13
C THR A 58 -20.98 -4.03 3.74
N GLU A 59 -21.39 -2.87 3.23
CA GLU A 59 -22.16 -2.73 1.99
C GLU A 59 -21.37 -2.08 0.84
N ASP A 60 -20.07 -1.84 1.06
CA ASP A 60 -19.17 -1.30 0.05
C ASP A 60 -19.18 -2.16 -1.24
N PRO A 61 -19.70 -1.66 -2.37
CA PRO A 61 -19.85 -2.46 -3.60
C PRO A 61 -18.49 -2.92 -4.14
N VAL A 62 -17.46 -2.07 -4.00
CA VAL A 62 -16.10 -2.37 -4.44
C VAL A 62 -15.48 -3.51 -3.63
N LEU A 63 -15.69 -3.52 -2.32
CA LEU A 63 -15.13 -4.56 -1.45
C LEU A 63 -15.86 -5.88 -1.66
N ASN A 64 -17.18 -5.82 -1.86
CA ASN A 64 -18.01 -6.98 -2.17
C ASN A 64 -17.64 -7.60 -3.52
N ASP A 65 -17.40 -6.79 -4.55
CA ASP A 65 -16.93 -7.26 -5.85
C ASP A 65 -15.56 -7.94 -5.75
N PHE A 66 -14.61 -7.34 -5.02
CA PHE A 66 -13.29 -7.96 -4.82
C PHE A 66 -13.35 -9.29 -4.07
N ARG A 67 -14.16 -9.37 -3.00
CA ARG A 67 -14.39 -10.62 -2.27
C ARG A 67 -15.03 -11.68 -3.18
N ARG A 68 -15.99 -11.29 -4.02
CA ARG A 68 -16.66 -12.18 -4.97
C ARG A 68 -15.69 -12.70 -6.04
N GLU A 69 -14.90 -11.84 -6.65
CA GLU A 69 -13.87 -12.22 -7.63
C GLU A 69 -12.82 -13.16 -7.02
N THR A 70 -12.41 -12.88 -5.79
CA THR A 70 -11.47 -13.73 -5.04
C THR A 70 -12.05 -15.12 -4.81
N MET A 71 -13.34 -15.22 -4.50
CA MET A 71 -14.02 -16.51 -4.34
C MET A 71 -14.09 -17.31 -5.65
N PHE A 72 -14.42 -16.65 -6.77
CA PHE A 72 -14.41 -17.30 -8.08
C PHE A 72 -13.01 -17.80 -8.47
N HIS A 73 -11.99 -16.98 -8.21
CA HIS A 73 -10.61 -17.37 -8.46
C HIS A 73 -10.20 -18.60 -7.64
N ARG A 74 -10.54 -18.63 -6.34
CA ARG A 74 -10.24 -19.77 -5.46
C ARG A 74 -10.97 -21.04 -5.83
N GLN A 75 -12.22 -20.93 -6.27
CA GLN A 75 -12.99 -22.06 -6.76
C GLN A 75 -12.39 -22.62 -8.05
N ALA A 76 -12.02 -21.74 -8.99
CA ALA A 76 -11.34 -22.15 -10.21
C ALA A 76 -9.98 -22.78 -9.91
N GLN A 77 -9.20 -22.23 -8.97
CA GLN A 77 -7.89 -22.77 -8.58
C GLN A 77 -8.00 -24.18 -7.99
N GLY A 78 -8.95 -24.38 -7.06
CA GLY A 78 -9.21 -25.71 -6.50
C GLY A 78 -9.59 -26.71 -7.60
N ALA A 79 -10.42 -26.27 -8.55
CA ALA A 79 -10.80 -27.09 -9.69
C ALA A 79 -9.60 -27.43 -10.60
N VAL A 80 -8.69 -26.49 -10.83
CA VAL A 80 -7.50 -26.76 -11.63
C VAL A 80 -6.56 -27.75 -10.92
N MET A 81 -6.37 -27.61 -9.61
CA MET A 81 -5.51 -28.50 -8.84
C MET A 81 -5.98 -29.96 -8.87
N ASP A 82 -7.25 -30.20 -8.57
CA ASP A 82 -7.81 -31.57 -8.59
C ASP A 82 -7.88 -32.12 -10.02
N GLY A 83 -8.21 -31.28 -11.00
CA GLY A 83 -8.31 -31.66 -12.41
C GLY A 83 -6.96 -32.09 -12.98
N ILE A 84 -5.90 -31.31 -12.76
CA ILE A 84 -4.54 -31.65 -13.19
C ILE A 84 -4.08 -32.95 -12.53
N ALA A 85 -4.36 -33.16 -11.25
CA ALA A 85 -3.99 -34.39 -10.56
C ALA A 85 -4.66 -35.63 -11.19
N ARG A 86 -5.93 -35.53 -11.59
CA ARG A 86 -6.65 -36.62 -12.27
C ARG A 86 -6.12 -36.87 -13.69
N LEU A 87 -5.84 -35.82 -14.45
CA LEU A 87 -5.29 -35.94 -15.82
C LEU A 87 -3.88 -36.56 -15.83
N LYS A 88 -3.04 -36.19 -14.86
CA LYS A 88 -1.71 -36.80 -14.69
C LYS A 88 -1.78 -38.29 -14.39
N LYS A 89 -2.76 -38.74 -13.59
CA LYS A 89 -2.97 -40.18 -13.32
C LYS A 89 -3.34 -40.98 -14.57
N LEU A 90 -3.97 -40.33 -15.56
CA LEU A 90 -4.33 -40.90 -16.84
C LEU A 90 -3.20 -40.80 -17.89
N GLY A 91 -2.07 -40.20 -17.53
CA GLY A 91 -0.93 -40.02 -18.44
C GLY A 91 -1.11 -38.95 -19.52
N ILE A 92 -2.09 -38.05 -19.37
CA ILE A 92 -2.38 -37.01 -20.36
C ILE A 92 -1.47 -35.79 -20.12
N PRO A 93 -0.72 -35.30 -21.13
CA PRO A 93 0.07 -34.08 -21.00
C PRO A 93 -0.85 -32.86 -20.85
N THR A 94 -0.59 -32.03 -19.84
CA THR A 94 -1.44 -30.88 -19.47
C THR A 94 -0.82 -29.52 -19.79
N THR A 95 0.50 -29.45 -19.90
CA THR A 95 1.24 -28.21 -20.17
C THR A 95 1.39 -28.00 -21.67
N ARG A 96 1.14 -26.77 -22.13
CA ARG A 96 1.46 -26.35 -23.49
C ARG A 96 2.98 -26.26 -23.65
N PRO A 97 3.59 -26.99 -24.62
CA PRO A 97 5.01 -26.81 -24.95
C PRO A 97 5.27 -25.44 -25.57
N ASP A 98 6.46 -24.88 -25.32
CA ASP A 98 6.85 -23.56 -25.84
C ASP A 98 6.99 -23.54 -27.37
N ASP A 99 7.35 -24.68 -27.97
CA ASP A 99 7.57 -24.86 -29.41
C ASP A 99 6.28 -25.23 -30.19
N TYR A 100 5.11 -25.16 -29.53
CA TYR A 100 3.83 -25.45 -30.17
C TYR A 100 3.09 -24.15 -30.53
N PHE A 101 3.26 -23.71 -31.78
CA PHE A 101 2.61 -22.53 -32.35
C PHE A 101 1.26 -22.92 -32.99
N ALA A 102 0.18 -22.73 -32.24
CA ALA A 102 -1.20 -22.85 -32.73
C ALA A 102 -1.93 -21.51 -32.57
N GLU A 103 -3.05 -21.35 -33.27
CA GLU A 103 -3.87 -20.15 -33.14
C GLU A 103 -4.38 -20.00 -31.70
N MET A 104 -4.11 -18.84 -31.11
CA MET A 104 -4.51 -18.50 -29.75
C MET A 104 -5.80 -17.69 -29.77
N ALA A 105 -6.59 -17.75 -28.69
CA ALA A 105 -7.84 -16.99 -28.57
C ALA A 105 -7.67 -15.44 -28.70
N LYS A 106 -6.44 -14.92 -28.55
CA LYS A 106 -6.09 -13.51 -28.74
C LYS A 106 -4.87 -13.40 -29.63
N SER A 107 -4.88 -12.45 -30.56
CA SER A 107 -3.74 -12.18 -31.44
C SER A 107 -2.55 -11.57 -30.70
N ASP A 108 -1.34 -11.83 -31.19
CA ASP A 108 -0.11 -11.29 -30.60
C ASP A 108 -0.04 -9.77 -30.66
N ALA A 109 -0.59 -9.17 -31.73
CA ALA A 109 -0.71 -7.72 -31.86
C ALA A 109 -1.56 -7.12 -30.72
N HIS A 110 -2.65 -7.78 -30.32
CA HIS A 110 -3.45 -7.37 -29.17
C HIS A 110 -2.66 -7.54 -27.86
N MET A 111 -1.99 -8.67 -27.67
CA MET A 111 -1.21 -8.93 -26.46
C MET A 111 -0.01 -8.00 -26.31
N HIS A 112 0.59 -7.55 -27.40
CA HIS A 112 1.65 -6.54 -27.38
C HIS A 112 1.15 -5.19 -26.84
N LYS A 113 -0.04 -4.75 -27.26
CA LYS A 113 -0.69 -3.54 -26.71
C LYS A 113 -0.99 -3.67 -25.22
N VAL A 114 -1.45 -4.84 -24.77
CA VAL A 114 -1.69 -5.11 -23.34
C VAL A 114 -0.38 -5.02 -22.55
N ARG A 115 0.70 -5.63 -23.04
CA ARG A 115 2.02 -5.56 -22.41
C ARG A 115 2.53 -4.12 -22.32
N GLU A 116 2.40 -3.34 -23.38
CA GLU A 116 2.81 -1.94 -23.40
C GLU A 116 2.06 -1.12 -22.33
N ASN A 117 0.75 -1.33 -22.20
CA ASN A 117 -0.05 -0.66 -21.18
C ASN A 117 0.34 -1.07 -19.75
N LEU A 118 0.71 -2.34 -19.52
CA LEU A 118 1.21 -2.79 -18.23
C LEU A 118 2.56 -2.13 -17.90
N LEU A 119 3.49 -2.08 -18.86
CA LEU A 119 4.78 -1.42 -18.69
C LEU A 119 4.61 0.07 -18.41
N ARG A 120 3.72 0.76 -19.14
CA ARG A 120 3.39 2.18 -18.88
C ARG A 120 2.88 2.39 -17.45
N LYS A 121 1.98 1.54 -16.95
CA LYS A 121 1.48 1.61 -15.56
C LYS A 121 2.61 1.40 -14.55
N GLN A 122 3.47 0.41 -14.76
CA GLN A 122 4.63 0.17 -13.90
C GLN A 122 5.59 1.37 -13.87
N MET A 123 5.89 1.96 -15.03
CA MET A 123 6.74 3.16 -15.11
C MET A 123 6.14 4.35 -14.36
N ILE A 124 4.83 4.56 -14.44
CA ILE A 124 4.12 5.62 -13.71
C ILE A 124 4.25 5.41 -12.20
N VAL A 125 4.01 4.17 -11.73
CA VAL A 125 4.16 3.82 -10.30
C VAL A 125 5.59 4.06 -9.83
N GLN A 126 6.58 3.51 -10.53
CA GLN A 126 7.99 3.70 -10.19
C GLN A 126 8.40 5.18 -10.19
N ARG A 127 7.92 5.96 -11.15
CA ARG A 127 8.18 7.42 -11.19
C ARG A 127 7.58 8.11 -9.97
N SER A 128 6.34 7.78 -9.60
CA SER A 128 5.69 8.35 -8.42
C SER A 128 6.40 8.00 -7.12
N GLU A 129 6.90 6.78 -7.00
CA GLU A 129 7.68 6.30 -5.86
C GLU A 129 9.05 6.98 -5.77
N LYS A 130 9.77 7.09 -6.89
CA LYS A 130 11.04 7.83 -6.97
C LYS A 130 10.85 9.29 -6.56
N VAL A 131 9.80 9.95 -7.04
CA VAL A 131 9.49 11.34 -6.64
C VAL A 131 9.18 11.42 -5.14
N ARG A 132 8.44 10.46 -4.57
CA ARG A 132 8.17 10.40 -3.13
C ARG A 132 9.45 10.22 -2.32
N GLN A 133 10.35 9.33 -2.74
CA GLN A 133 11.65 9.10 -2.11
C GLN A 133 12.52 10.37 -2.14
N LEU A 134 12.63 11.04 -3.30
CA LEU A 134 13.38 12.29 -3.43
C LEU A 134 12.84 13.39 -2.51
N ARG A 135 11.51 13.50 -2.39
CA ARG A 135 10.88 14.45 -1.44
C ARG A 135 11.23 14.13 0.00
N GLN A 136 11.23 12.85 0.38
CA GLN A 136 11.57 12.42 1.73
C GLN A 136 13.05 12.69 2.05
N GLN A 137 13.95 12.35 1.12
CA GLN A 137 15.38 12.62 1.26
C GLN A 137 15.66 14.12 1.43
N ARG A 138 14.98 14.99 0.66
CA ARG A 138 15.10 16.45 0.81
C ARG A 138 14.62 16.95 2.18
N LYS A 139 13.55 16.38 2.74
CA LYS A 139 13.05 16.75 4.08
C LYS A 139 14.06 16.35 5.17
N VAL A 140 14.55 15.11 5.12
CA VAL A 140 15.53 14.59 6.08
C VAL A 140 16.83 15.36 5.97
N GLY A 141 17.32 15.65 4.76
CA GLY A 141 18.53 16.45 4.56
C GLY A 141 18.44 17.84 5.18
N LYS A 142 17.30 18.51 5.07
CA LYS A 142 17.07 19.80 5.74
C LYS A 142 17.07 19.69 7.27
N GLN A 143 16.42 18.66 7.81
CA GLN A 143 16.41 18.41 9.27
C GLN A 143 17.81 18.13 9.80
N MET A 144 18.57 17.27 9.12
CA MET A 144 19.96 16.97 9.47
C MET A 144 20.85 18.22 9.44
N GLN A 145 20.66 19.11 8.47
CA GLN A 145 21.41 20.36 8.40
C GLN A 145 21.11 21.27 9.60
N ILE A 146 19.83 21.42 9.96
CA ILE A 146 19.41 22.21 11.12
C ILE A 146 19.98 21.60 12.40
N GLU A 147 19.82 20.30 12.61
CA GLU A 147 20.36 19.60 13.78
C GLU A 147 21.88 19.74 13.89
N ALA A 148 22.61 19.63 12.77
CA ALA A 148 24.06 19.81 12.74
C ALA A 148 24.45 21.24 13.15
N THR A 149 23.73 22.26 12.67
CA THR A 149 23.99 23.65 13.09
C THR A 149 23.70 23.86 14.59
N LEU A 150 22.57 23.34 15.10
CA LEU A 150 22.22 23.43 16.51
C LEU A 150 23.24 22.73 17.42
N LYS A 151 23.73 21.55 17.03
CA LYS A 151 24.80 20.83 17.73
C LYS A 151 26.09 21.65 17.79
N LYS A 152 26.52 22.22 16.65
CA LYS A 152 27.69 23.13 16.60
C LYS A 152 27.53 24.34 17.52
N HIS A 153 26.37 24.98 17.55
CA HIS A 153 26.11 26.11 18.46
C HIS A 153 26.08 25.69 19.93
N ALA A 154 25.57 24.49 20.25
CA ALA A 154 25.59 23.95 21.61
C ALA A 154 27.03 23.65 22.07
N GLU A 155 27.84 23.04 21.21
CA GLU A 155 29.26 22.77 21.47
C GLU A 155 30.05 24.06 21.71
N LYS A 156 29.88 25.07 20.84
CA LYS A 156 30.51 26.39 21.03
C LYS A 156 30.13 27.02 22.37
N ARG A 157 28.85 26.98 22.76
CA ARG A 157 28.39 27.47 24.07
C ARG A 157 29.00 26.71 25.24
N LYS A 158 29.09 25.37 25.14
CA LYS A 158 29.75 24.54 26.17
C LYS A 158 31.22 24.89 26.33
N ILE A 159 31.94 25.11 25.22
CA ILE A 159 33.35 25.49 25.21
C ILE A 159 33.53 26.88 25.83
N LEU A 160 32.70 27.86 25.44
CA LEU A 160 32.74 29.22 26.02
C LEU A 160 32.51 29.19 27.53
N LEU A 161 31.46 28.49 28.00
CA LEU A 161 31.19 28.33 29.44
C LEU A 161 32.34 27.62 30.18
N ALA A 162 32.99 26.64 29.54
CA ALA A 162 34.15 25.97 30.13
C ALA A 162 35.36 26.91 30.23
N CYS A 163 35.61 27.73 29.22
CA CYS A 163 36.64 28.76 29.26
C CYS A 163 36.36 29.82 30.34
N GLU A 164 35.12 30.32 30.45
CA GLU A 164 34.74 31.27 31.52
C GLU A 164 34.99 30.68 32.91
N ARG A 165 34.66 29.39 33.13
CA ARG A 165 34.97 28.69 34.39
C ARG A 165 36.46 28.52 34.66
N MET A 166 37.28 28.33 33.63
CA MET A 166 38.73 28.22 33.78
C MET A 166 39.41 29.58 34.03
N ILE A 167 38.89 30.66 33.43
CA ILE A 167 39.43 32.02 33.55
C ILE A 167 39.07 32.68 34.88
N CYS A 168 37.91 32.35 35.47
CA CYS A 168 37.53 32.76 36.83
C CYS A 168 37.29 31.54 37.74
N PRO A 169 38.33 30.96 38.36
CA PRO A 169 38.18 29.86 39.31
C PRO A 169 37.57 30.30 40.67
N PHE A 170 37.52 31.60 40.96
CA PHE A 170 37.10 32.18 42.25
C PHE A 170 35.80 33.00 42.12
N ALA A 171 34.76 32.41 41.55
CA ALA A 171 33.41 32.98 41.58
C ALA A 171 32.42 31.93 42.06
N SER A 172 32.66 31.39 43.25
CA SER A 172 31.69 30.61 44.02
C SER A 172 31.43 31.32 45.35
N LEU A 173 30.43 32.20 45.36
CA LEU A 173 29.39 32.37 46.40
C LEU A 173 28.77 33.75 46.22
N LYS A 174 27.55 33.80 45.69
CA LYS A 174 26.47 34.72 46.13
C LYS A 174 25.21 34.43 45.33
N ASP A 175 24.63 33.25 45.57
CA ASP A 175 23.19 33.10 45.48
C ASP A 175 22.64 33.45 46.86
N GLY A 176 22.14 34.67 47.00
CA GLY A 176 21.59 35.17 48.25
C GLY A 176 20.97 36.55 48.09
N ALA A 177 19.64 36.55 48.00
CA ALA A 177 18.69 37.65 48.19
C ALA A 177 18.35 38.56 46.98
N GLY A 178 17.06 38.51 46.62
CA GLY A 178 16.23 39.73 46.57
C GLY A 178 15.95 40.35 45.20
N SER A 179 14.76 40.05 44.66
CA SER A 179 14.01 40.83 43.67
C SER A 179 13.80 42.31 44.10
N PRO A 180 13.60 43.28 43.18
CA PRO A 180 12.22 43.59 42.75
C PRO A 180 12.05 44.04 41.28
N LEU A 181 10.90 43.65 40.72
CA LEU A 181 10.02 44.40 39.81
C LEU A 181 10.63 45.48 38.90
N PHE A 182 10.63 45.24 37.58
CA PHE A 182 10.27 46.30 36.62
C PHE A 182 9.40 45.72 35.50
N THR A 183 8.13 46.07 35.55
CA THR A 183 7.16 45.84 34.48
C THR A 183 7.50 46.71 33.28
N THR A 184 7.90 46.12 32.16
CA THR A 184 7.76 46.77 30.85
C THR A 184 6.60 46.10 30.12
N LYS A 185 5.53 46.87 29.95
CA LYS A 185 4.29 46.48 29.26
C LYS A 185 4.59 45.85 27.88
N PRO A 186 3.88 44.80 27.46
CA PRO A 186 3.91 44.38 26.06
C PRO A 186 3.22 45.45 25.21
N ARG A 187 3.94 46.00 24.22
CA ARG A 187 3.33 46.81 23.16
C ARG A 187 2.54 45.87 22.25
N VAL A 188 1.23 45.80 22.50
CA VAL A 188 0.24 45.21 21.60
C VAL A 188 0.31 45.96 20.27
N VAL A 189 0.91 45.35 19.25
CA VAL A 189 0.70 45.78 17.87
C VAL A 189 -0.62 45.17 17.43
N LYS A 190 -1.69 45.96 17.58
CA LYS A 190 -2.94 45.75 16.85
C LYS A 190 -2.63 46.02 15.36
N GLN A 191 -2.73 45.00 14.52
CA GLN A 191 -3.11 45.21 13.13
C GLN A 191 -4.52 44.66 12.98
N SER A 192 -5.47 45.57 13.09
CA SER A 192 -6.86 45.38 12.68
C SER A 192 -6.95 45.33 11.16
N THR A 193 -7.48 44.22 10.67
CA THR A 193 -8.50 44.11 9.61
C THR A 193 -8.87 45.37 8.81
N ALA A 194 -8.72 45.28 7.48
CA ALA A 194 -9.70 45.64 6.45
C ALA A 194 -9.17 45.04 5.13
N CYS A 195 -9.86 44.07 4.52
CA CYS A 195 -10.79 44.27 3.40
C CYS A 195 -10.11 44.94 2.21
N ASP A 196 -9.95 44.19 1.11
CA ASP A 196 -10.40 44.59 -0.22
C ASP A 196 -10.44 43.35 -1.13
N LEU A 197 -11.67 43.09 -1.60
CA LEU A 197 -12.14 42.49 -2.87
C LEU A 197 -11.26 41.44 -3.59
#